data_AF-A0A291HNB9-F1
#
_entry.id   AF-A0A291HNB9-F1
#
_cell.length_a   1.000
_cell.length_b   1.000
_cell.length_c   1.000
_cell.angle_alpha   90.00
_cell.angle_beta   90.00
_cell.angle_gamma   90.00
#
_symmetry.space_group_name_H-M   'P 1'
#
loop_
_entity.id
_entity.type
_entity.pdbx_description
1 polymer ?
#
loop_
_entity_poly.entity_id
_entity_poly.type
_entity_poly.pdbx_seq_one_letter_code
_entity_poly.pdbx_strand_id
1 'polypeptide(L)' 'MQPLQRIKNLDLRLCNIFSSAAIATQPDAKRQVIKELRLFARLARRGNRPELAAEALRMEYDLVAELHQAGQPYPEATA' A
#
# COMPACT_ATOMS: atom_id res chain seq x y z
N MET A 1 -12.02 -19.20 17.43
CA MET A 1 -10.86 -18.44 16.91
C MET A 1 -11.26 -16.98 16.80
N GLN A 2 -10.65 -16.11 17.60
CA GLN A 2 -11.18 -14.77 17.93
C GLN A 2 -10.98 -13.76 16.78
N PRO A 3 -12.04 -13.04 16.33
CA PRO A 3 -11.95 -12.06 15.23
C PRO A 3 -11.00 -10.89 15.50
N LEU A 4 -10.75 -10.55 16.78
CA LEU A 4 -9.85 -9.45 17.20
C LEU A 4 -8.38 -9.64 16.78
N GLN A 5 -7.89 -10.88 16.70
CA GLN A 5 -6.51 -11.15 16.26
C GLN A 5 -6.30 -10.88 14.78
N ARG A 6 -7.34 -11.05 13.93
CA ARG A 6 -7.25 -10.75 12.50
C ARG A 6 -7.25 -9.25 12.21
N ILE A 7 -7.93 -8.46 13.06
CA ILE A 7 -8.04 -7.00 12.93
C ILE A 7 -6.68 -6.35 13.22
N LYS A 8 -6.09 -6.64 14.39
CA LYS A 8 -4.75 -6.13 14.76
C LYS A 8 -3.66 -6.45 13.73
N ASN A 9 -3.79 -7.57 13.01
CA ASN A 9 -2.81 -7.97 11.99
C ASN A 9 -2.85 -7.09 10.73
N LEU A 10 -4.01 -6.59 10.31
CA LEU A 10 -4.08 -5.72 9.12
C LEU A 10 -3.60 -4.30 9.43
N ASP A 11 -3.95 -3.77 10.60
CA ASP A 11 -3.47 -2.46 11.04
C ASP A 11 -1.95 -2.43 11.15
N LEU A 12 -1.35 -3.43 11.82
CA LEU A 12 0.11 -3.55 11.93
C LEU A 12 0.80 -3.72 10.58
N ARG A 13 0.17 -4.45 9.65
CA ARG A 13 0.71 -4.61 8.30
C ARG A 13 0.71 -3.31 7.52
N LEU A 14 -0.33 -2.48 7.64
CA LEU A 14 -0.37 -1.17 6.99
C LEU A 14 0.71 -0.23 7.57
N CYS A 15 0.91 -0.24 8.90
CA CYS A 15 1.99 0.52 9.54
C CYS A 15 3.37 0.10 9.02
N ASN A 16 3.63 -1.20 8.83
CA ASN A 16 4.91 -1.68 8.29
C ASN A 16 5.14 -1.23 6.84
N ILE A 17 4.08 -1.23 6.03
CA ILE A 17 4.14 -0.71 4.65
C ILE A 17 4.42 0.80 4.68
N PHE A 18 3.80 1.55 5.59
CA PHE A 18 4.07 2.98 5.78
C PHE A 18 5.53 3.25 6.17
N SER A 19 6.08 2.52 7.13
CA SER A 19 7.49 2.64 7.50
C SER A 19 8.41 2.33 6.32
N SER A 20 8.06 1.34 5.50
CA SER A 20 8.81 0.98 4.29
C SER A 20 8.71 2.09 3.22
N ALA A 21 7.54 2.69 3.06
CA ALA A 21 7.32 3.83 2.17
C ALA A 21 8.18 5.04 2.57
N ALA A 22 8.25 5.35 3.87
CA ALA A 22 8.98 6.49 4.39
C ALA A 22 10.51 6.42 4.14
N ILE A 23 11.08 5.22 4.03
CA ILE A 23 12.50 5.00 3.75
C ILE A 23 12.79 4.65 2.29
N ALA A 24 11.76 4.46 1.46
CA ALA A 24 11.89 4.12 0.04
C ALA A 24 12.34 5.34 -0.77
N THR A 25 13.65 5.56 -0.84
CA THR A 25 14.24 6.68 -1.59
C THR A 25 14.46 6.35 -3.07
N GLN A 26 14.71 5.08 -3.40
CA GLN A 26 14.97 4.62 -4.76
C GLN A 26 13.66 4.33 -5.51
N PRO A 27 13.59 4.62 -6.83
CA PRO A 27 12.40 4.35 -7.64
C PRO A 27 11.91 2.89 -7.55
N ASP A 28 12.81 1.92 -7.54
CA ASP A 28 12.45 0.50 -7.44
C ASP A 28 11.88 0.13 -6.06
N ALA A 29 12.37 0.76 -4.99
CA ALA A 29 11.80 0.58 -3.65
C ALA A 29 10.38 1.13 -3.59
N LYS A 30 10.13 2.32 -4.15
CA LYS A 30 8.78 2.90 -4.25
C LYS A 30 7.85 2.01 -5.07
N ARG A 31 8.34 1.44 -6.17
CA ARG A 31 7.58 0.46 -6.99
C ARG A 31 7.20 -0.78 -6.19
N GLN A 32 8.10 -1.28 -5.36
CA GLN A 32 7.82 -2.43 -4.49
C GLN A 32 6.74 -2.09 -3.45
N VAL A 33 6.83 -0.93 -2.80
CA VAL A 33 5.82 -0.46 -1.85
C VAL A 33 4.45 -0.32 -2.52
N ILE A 34 4.37 0.22 -3.74
CA ILE A 34 3.11 0.29 -4.50
C ILE A 34 2.48 -1.11 -4.72
N LYS A 35 3.29 -2.12 -5.06
CA LYS A 35 2.79 -3.50 -5.22
C LYS A 35 2.23 -4.05 -3.90
N GLU A 36 2.89 -3.76 -2.79
CA GLU A 36 2.47 -4.16 -1.45
C GLU A 36 1.17 -3.47 -1.03
N LEU A 37 1.02 -2.17 -1.30
CA LEU A 37 -0.20 -1.41 -1.07
C LEU A 37 -1.39 -1.98 -1.87
N ARG A 38 -1.19 -2.32 -3.15
CA ARG A 38 -2.23 -2.97 -3.98
C ARG A 38 -2.65 -4.34 -3.45
N LEU A 39 -1.69 -5.14 -2.99
CA LEU A 39 -1.99 -6.44 -2.39
C LEU A 39 -2.73 -6.26 -1.06
N PHE A 40 -2.29 -5.31 -0.24
CA PHE A 40 -2.91 -4.99 1.02
C PHE A 40 -4.35 -4.50 0.83
N ALA A 41 -4.61 -3.57 -0.09
CA ALA A 41 -5.96 -3.08 -0.37
C ALA A 41 -6.92 -4.22 -0.76
N ARG A 42 -6.46 -5.18 -1.57
CA ARG A 42 -7.24 -6.39 -1.90
C ARG A 42 -7.53 -7.25 -0.68
N LEU A 43 -6.56 -7.43 0.21
CA LEU A 43 -6.73 -8.19 1.45
C LEU A 43 -7.64 -7.47 2.44
N ALA A 44 -7.53 -6.15 2.57
CA ALA A 44 -8.38 -5.32 3.42
C ALA A 44 -9.84 -5.38 2.96
N ARG A 45 -10.11 -5.28 1.65
CA ARG A 45 -11.45 -5.49 1.08
C ARG A 45 -12.00 -6.88 1.41
N ARG A 46 -11.20 -7.94 1.21
CA ARG A 46 -11.60 -9.32 1.57
C ARG A 46 -11.82 -9.50 3.08
N GLY A 47 -11.13 -8.73 3.90
CA GLY A 47 -11.27 -8.69 5.35
C GLY A 47 -12.41 -7.81 5.86
N ASN A 48 -13.25 -7.26 4.97
CA ASN A 48 -14.31 -6.29 5.28
C ASN A 48 -13.80 -5.03 6.02
N ARG A 49 -12.64 -4.53 5.57
CA ARG A 49 -11.95 -3.32 6.06
C ARG A 49 -11.80 -2.28 4.94
N PRO A 50 -12.91 -1.71 4.42
CA PRO A 50 -12.85 -0.72 3.34
C PRO A 50 -12.05 0.53 3.70
N GLU A 51 -12.02 0.93 4.97
CA GLU A 51 -11.27 2.05 5.51
C GLU A 51 -9.74 1.88 5.30
N LEU A 52 -9.22 0.69 5.61
CA LEU A 52 -7.81 0.37 5.42
C LEU A 52 -7.46 0.22 3.93
N ALA A 53 -8.41 -0.28 3.13
CA ALA A 53 -8.23 -0.37 1.69
C ALA A 53 -8.14 1.03 1.04
N ALA A 54 -8.98 1.97 1.48
CA ALA A 54 -8.95 3.35 1.00
C ALA A 54 -7.63 4.05 1.38
N GLU A 55 -7.16 3.86 2.60
CA GLU A 55 -5.88 4.43 3.05
C GLU A 55 -4.70 3.88 2.25
N ALA A 56 -4.66 2.57 2.00
CA ALA A 56 -3.61 1.97 1.18
C ALA A 56 -3.62 2.48 -0.27
N LEU A 57 -4.80 2.73 -0.84
CA LEU A 57 -4.91 3.32 -2.18
C LEU A 57 -4.49 4.78 -2.20
N ARG A 58 -4.81 5.56 -1.16
CA ARG A 58 -4.34 6.94 -1.00
C ARG A 58 -2.81 7.00 -1.02
N MET A 59 -2.16 6.18 -0.21
CA MET A 59 -0.70 6.06 -0.17
C MET A 59 -0.12 5.59 -1.52
N GLU A 60 -0.81 4.71 -2.25
CA GLU A 60 -0.39 4.29 -3.59
C GLU A 60 -0.38 5.49 -4.54
N TYR A 61 -1.45 6.29 -4.55
CA TYR A 61 -1.54 7.48 -5.40
C TYR A 61 -0.42 8.48 -5.10
N ASP A 62 -0.12 8.71 -3.82
CA ASP A 62 0.97 9.61 -3.41
C ASP A 62 2.33 9.12 -3.95
N LEU A 63 2.64 7.82 -3.81
CA LEU A 63 3.89 7.24 -4.32
C LEU A 63 3.98 7.22 -5.85
N VAL A 64 2.87 6.98 -6.54
CA VAL A 64 2.82 7.06 -8.00
C VAL A 64 3.05 8.50 -8.48
N ALA A 65 2.49 9.49 -7.78
CA ALA A 65 2.73 10.89 -8.08
C ALA A 65 4.21 11.26 -7.87
N GLU A 66 4.82 10.82 -6.78
CA GLU A 66 6.27 11.03 -6.53
C GLU A 66 7.14 10.40 -7.63
N LEU A 67 6.78 9.20 -8.08
CA LEU A 67 7.47 8.51 -9.18
C LEU A 67 7.33 9.27 -10.51
N HIS A 68 6.13 9.79 -10.80
CA HIS A 68 5.91 10.64 -11.98
C HIS A 68 6.72 11.93 -11.92
N GLN A 69 6.75 12.61 -10.77
CA GLN A 69 7.57 13.80 -10.57
C GLN A 69 9.08 13.53 -10.71
N ALA A 70 9.53 12.33 -10.34
CA ALA A 70 10.90 11.88 -10.51
C ALA A 70 11.23 11.41 -11.95
N GLY A 71 10.30 11.50 -12.90
CA GLY A 71 10.50 11.04 -14.28
C GLY A 71 10.57 9.50 -14.41
N GLN A 72 10.05 8.77 -13.42
CA GLN A 72 10.06 7.31 -13.34
C GLN A 72 8.63 6.77 -13.35
N PRO A 73 7.86 6.95 -14.45
CA PRO A 73 6.45 6.59 -14.48
C PRO A 73 6.22 5.16 -14.01
N TYR A 74 5.23 5.02 -13.12
CA TYR A 74 4.79 3.70 -12.68
C TYR A 74 3.84 3.17 -13.75
N PRO A 75 4.14 2.03 -14.42
CA PRO A 75 3.21 1.49 -15.41
C PRO A 75 1.88 1.20 -14.71
N GLU A 76 0.81 1.88 -15.14
CA GLU A 76 -0.54 1.48 -14.77
C GLU A 76 -0.67 0.01 -15.16
N ALA A 77 -0.88 -0.85 -14.16
CA ALA A 77 -1.23 -2.22 -14.47
C ALA A 77 -2.62 -2.12 -15.06
N THR A 78 -2.73 -2.45 -16.35
CA THR A 78 -3.99 -2.69 -17.03
C THR A 78 -4.89 -3.51 -16.11
N ALA A 79 -6.11 -2.99 -15.94
CA ALA A 79 -7.15 -3.42 -15.02
C ALA A 79 -7.38 -4.94 -14.93
#